data_AF-X0WEI6-F1
#
_entry.id   AF-X0WEI6-F1
#
_cell.length_a   1.000
_cell.length_b   1.000
_cell.length_c   1.000
_cell.angle_alpha   90.00
_cell.angle_beta   90.00
_cell.angle_gamma   90.00
#
_symmetry.space_group_name_H-M   'P 1'
#
loop_
_entity.id
_entity.type
_entity.pdbx_description
1 polymer ?
#
loop_
_entity_poly.entity_id
_entity_poly.type
_entity_poly.pdbx_seq_one_letter_code
_entity_poly.pdbx_strand_id
1 'polypeptide(L)' 'MVVAELADSPWPMFRHDLRHTGQSLHTGPSNPDLKWTYNTNDDVHSSPTIGADGTIYVGSMDAEFYAINP' A
#
# COMPACT_ATOMS: atom_id res chain seq x y z
N MET A 1 -18.04 -21.25 -9.20
CA MET A 1 -18.00 -19.82 -8.86
C MET A 1 -16.78 -19.65 -7.98
N VAL A 2 -15.71 -19.03 -8.49
CA VAL A 2 -14.50 -18.78 -7.71
C VAL A 2 -14.71 -17.43 -7.06
N VAL A 3 -14.74 -17.41 -5.72
CA VAL A 3 -14.81 -16.16 -4.97
C VAL A 3 -13.41 -15.56 -5.03
N ALA A 4 -13.29 -14.30 -5.46
CA ALA A 4 -11.99 -13.61 -5.40
C ALA A 4 -11.67 -13.35 -3.93
N GLU A 5 -10.71 -14.10 -3.39
CA GLU A 5 -10.20 -13.89 -2.04
C GLU A 5 -9.02 -12.91 -2.10
N LEU A 6 -8.92 -12.05 -1.08
CA LEU A 6 -7.81 -11.12 -0.93
C LEU A 6 -6.51 -11.90 -0.68
N ALA A 7 -5.37 -11.37 -1.13
CA ALA A 7 -4.08 -11.92 -0.75
C ALA A 7 -3.90 -11.85 0.77
N ASP A 8 -3.23 -12.86 1.35
CA ASP A 8 -2.83 -12.85 2.75
C ASP A 8 -1.72 -11.80 2.96
N SER A 9 -2.14 -10.55 3.17
CA SER A 9 -1.27 -9.38 3.29
C SER A 9 -1.90 -8.37 4.25
N PRO A 10 -1.07 -7.57 4.97
CA PRO A 10 -1.56 -6.46 5.79
C PRO A 10 -2.32 -5.38 5.01
N TRP A 11 -2.08 -5.24 3.70
CA TRP A 11 -2.76 -4.24 2.85
C TRP A 11 -2.79 -4.69 1.38
N PRO A 12 -3.62 -5.68 1.03
CA PRO A 12 -3.51 -6.39 -0.24
C PRO A 12 -3.94 -5.60 -1.47
N MET A 13 -4.68 -4.49 -1.30
CA MET A 13 -5.25 -3.74 -2.41
C MET A 13 -5.54 -2.28 -2.09
N PHE A 14 -5.91 -1.53 -3.13
CA PHE A 14 -6.35 -0.14 -3.02
C PHE A 14 -7.42 0.00 -1.94
N ARG A 15 -7.17 0.89 -0.97
CA ARG A 15 -8.06 1.15 0.16
C ARG A 15 -8.42 -0.10 0.98
N HIS A 16 -7.46 -1.02 1.13
CA HIS A 16 -7.44 -2.19 2.03
C HIS A 16 -8.40 -3.34 1.68
N ASP A 17 -9.67 -3.04 1.42
CA ASP A 17 -10.72 -4.05 1.25
C ASP A 17 -11.57 -3.82 0.00
N LEU A 18 -12.38 -4.81 -0.35
CA LEU A 18 -13.30 -4.77 -1.50
C LEU A 18 -14.37 -3.66 -1.40
N ARG A 19 -14.56 -3.06 -0.22
CA ARG A 19 -15.49 -1.94 0.01
C ARG A 19 -14.76 -0.59 -0.05
N HIS A 20 -13.44 -0.59 -0.28
CA HIS A 20 -12.59 0.58 -0.41
C HIS A 20 -12.68 1.53 0.80
N THR A 21 -12.68 0.98 2.01
CA THR A 21 -12.84 1.79 3.23
C THR A 21 -11.58 2.58 3.60
N GLY A 22 -10.39 2.07 3.25
CA GLY A 22 -9.11 2.65 3.67
C GLY A 22 -8.84 2.52 5.17
N GLN A 23 -9.47 1.57 5.87
CA GLN A 23 -9.33 1.38 7.31
C GLN A 23 -8.38 0.25 7.65
N SER A 24 -7.42 0.51 8.55
CA SER A 24 -6.58 -0.52 9.18
C SER A 24 -7.26 -1.08 10.42
N LEU A 25 -7.03 -2.37 10.71
CA LEU A 25 -7.38 -2.97 12.00
C LEU A 25 -6.42 -2.58 13.14
N HIS A 26 -5.28 -1.96 12.80
CA HIS A 26 -4.25 -1.59 13.76
C HIS A 26 -4.39 -0.13 14.19
N THR A 27 -4.27 0.11 15.50
CA THR A 27 -4.11 1.47 16.03
C THR A 27 -2.75 2.01 15.61
N GLY A 28 -2.73 3.23 15.07
CA GLY A 28 -1.48 3.92 14.71
C GLY A 28 -0.63 4.30 15.92
N PRO A 29 0.64 4.69 15.70
CA PRO A 29 1.54 5.11 16.78
C PRO A 29 1.02 6.37 17.48
N SER A 30 1.18 6.44 18.80
CA SER A 30 0.81 7.62 19.60
C SER A 30 1.76 8.82 19.39
N ASN A 31 3.00 8.56 18.97
CA ASN A 31 3.97 9.55 18.54
C ASN A 31 4.57 9.10 17.19
N PRO A 32 4.14 9.68 16.05
CA PRO A 32 4.63 9.28 14.74
C PRO A 32 6.03 9.85 14.47
N ASP A 33 6.98 8.97 14.18
CA ASP A 33 8.33 9.33 13.72
C ASP A 33 8.53 8.87 12.26
N LEU A 34 9.17 9.70 11.43
CA LEU A 34 9.51 9.34 10.05
C LEU A 34 10.58 8.24 10.04
N LYS A 35 10.20 7.02 9.63
CA LYS A 35 11.14 5.89 9.53
C LYS A 35 11.99 5.93 8.26
N TRP A 36 11.38 6.26 7.13
CA TRP A 36 12.03 6.33 5.83
C TRP A 36 11.19 7.17 4.86
N THR A 37 11.81 7.58 3.75
CA THR A 37 11.14 8.23 2.62
C THR A 37 11.69 7.70 1.30
N TYR A 38 10.88 7.75 0.25
CA TYR A 38 11.26 7.37 -1.10
C TYR A 38 10.73 8.43 -2.07
N ASN A 39 11.60 8.96 -2.94
CA ASN A 39 11.21 9.96 -3.93
C ASN A 39 10.82 9.27 -5.24
N THR A 40 9.58 9.48 -5.68
CA THR A 40 9.17 9.27 -7.07
C THR A 40 9.53 10.50 -7.91
N ASN A 41 9.47 10.37 -9.24
CA ASN A 41 9.83 11.46 -10.14
C ASN A 41 8.62 12.35 -10.52
N ASP A 42 7.41 11.98 -10.10
CA ASP A 42 6.18 12.75 -10.29
C ASP A 42 5.16 12.43 -9.18
N ASP A 43 3.97 13.02 -9.27
CA ASP A 43 2.88 12.91 -8.31
C ASP A 43 2.40 11.48 -8.10
N VAL A 44 2.14 11.13 -6.84
CA VAL A 44 1.56 9.85 -6.43
C VAL A 44 0.11 10.07 -5.99
N HIS A 45 -0.84 9.72 -6.87
CA HIS A 45 -2.27 9.70 -6.55
C HIS A 45 -2.78 8.32 -6.12
N SER A 46 -1.94 7.28 -6.23
CA SER A 46 -2.30 5.92 -5.86
C SER A 46 -2.32 5.72 -4.34
N SER A 47 -3.12 4.78 -3.85
CA SER A 47 -2.92 4.23 -2.49
C SER A 47 -1.94 3.08 -2.58
N PRO A 48 -0.88 3.04 -1.74
CA PRO A 48 0.09 1.96 -1.76
C PRO A 48 -0.56 0.62 -1.37
N THR A 49 0.01 -0.47 -1.84
CA THR A 49 -0.37 -1.84 -1.46
C THR A 49 0.84 -2.62 -0.99
N ILE A 50 0.65 -3.57 -0.07
CA ILE A 50 1.70 -4.38 0.52
C ILE A 50 1.56 -5.81 -0.03
N GLY A 51 2.64 -6.37 -0.56
CA GLY A 51 2.72 -7.78 -0.95
C GLY A 51 2.81 -8.70 0.26
N ALA A 52 2.50 -9.99 0.09
CA ALA A 52 2.63 -10.99 1.15
C ALA A 52 4.09 -11.16 1.63
N ASP A 53 5.06 -10.78 0.80
CA ASP A 53 6.49 -10.74 1.08
C ASP A 53 6.95 -9.45 1.81
N GLY A 54 6.03 -8.49 2.02
CA GLY A 54 6.32 -7.19 2.62
C GLY A 54 6.74 -6.11 1.62
N THR A 55 6.83 -6.42 0.32
CA THR A 55 7.15 -5.43 -0.71
C THR A 55 6.03 -4.38 -0.80
N ILE A 56 6.38 -3.09 -0.80
CA ILE A 56 5.43 -1.99 -0.96
C ILE A 56 5.37 -1.58 -2.43
N TYR A 57 4.16 -1.56 -2.99
CA TYR A 57 3.91 -1.21 -4.37
C TYR A 57 3.21 0.15 -4.49
N VAL A 58 3.72 0.99 -5.39
CA VAL A 58 3.25 2.37 -5.61
C VAL A 58 3.22 2.69 -7.10
N GLY A 59 2.09 3.20 -7.60
CA GLY A 59 1.99 3.77 -8.94
C GLY A 59 2.18 5.29 -8.93
N SER A 60 2.99 5.80 -9.84
CA SER A 60 3.32 7.23 -9.98
C SER A 60 2.89 7.79 -11.34
N MET A 61 2.74 9.11 -11.43
CA MET A 61 2.40 9.80 -12.68
C MET A 61 3.59 9.91 -13.66
N ASP A 62 4.80 9.55 -13.23
CA ASP A 62 6.01 9.43 -14.07
C ASP A 62 5.97 8.23 -15.03
N ALA A 63 4.82 7.53 -15.10
CA ALA A 63 4.59 6.30 -15.85
C ALA A 63 5.36 5.07 -15.33
N GLU A 64 5.95 5.15 -14.13
CA GLU A 64 6.62 4.02 -13.49
C GLU A 64 5.79 3.40 -12.35
N PHE A 65 6.07 2.13 -12.09
CA PHE A 65 5.51 1.37 -10.98
C PHE A 65 6.63 0.88 -10.07
N TYR A 66 6.59 1.30 -8.81
CA TYR A 66 7.65 1.10 -7.86
C TYR A 66 7.39 -0.12 -6.98
N ALA A 67 8.44 -0.91 -6.74
CA ALA A 67 8.49 -1.98 -5.75
C ALA A 67 9.57 -1.63 -4.72
N ILE A 68 9.17 -1.34 -3.49
CA ILE A 68 10.02 -0.79 -2.43
C ILE A 68 10.14 -1.81 -1.30
N ASN A 69 11.38 -2.15 -0.96
CA ASN A 69 11.72 -2.96 0.22
C ASN A 69 12.44 -2.07 1.24
N PRO A 70 11.72 -1.55 2.27
CA PRO A 70 12.26 -0.63 3.26
C PRO A 70 13.06 -1.31 4.39
#